data_AF-A0A5B8VFA6-F1
#
_entry.id   AF-A0A5B8VFA6-F1
#
_cell.length_a   1.000
_cell.length_b   1.000
_cell.length_c   1.000
_cell.angle_alpha   90.00
_cell.angle_beta   90.00
_cell.angle_gamma   90.00
#
_symmetry.space_group_name_H-M   'P 1'
#
loop_
_entity.id
_entity.type
_entity.pdbx_description
1 polymer ?
#
loop_
_entity_poly.entity_id
_entity_poly.type
_entity_poly.pdbx_seq_one_letter_code
_entity_poly.pdbx_strand_id
1 'polypeptide(L)' 'MKLNTGDSARLISRYGETSLPVSIDSALKKGEVFSTFSNNKIFMKKITSPFRDSYTETPEFKVTAVRIEK' A
#
# COMPACT_ATOMS: atom_id res chain seq x y z
N MET A 1 15.03 3.34 9.20
CA MET A 1 14.90 1.91 8.89
C MET A 1 15.43 1.67 7.48
N LYS A 2 16.27 0.67 7.25
CA LYS A 2 16.80 0.34 5.91
C LYS A 2 16.13 -0.94 5.43
N LEU A 3 15.39 -0.84 4.33
CA LEU A 3 14.75 -1.96 3.64
C LEU A 3 15.59 -2.35 2.42
N ASN A 4 15.69 -3.64 2.17
CA ASN A 4 16.36 -4.18 0.99
C ASN A 4 15.33 -4.92 0.13
N THR A 5 15.58 -5.01 -1.17
CA THR A 5 14.79 -5.87 -2.05
C THR A 5 14.79 -7.31 -1.52
N GLY A 6 13.61 -7.92 -1.45
CA GLY A 6 13.39 -9.26 -0.90
C GLY A 6 13.06 -9.31 0.59
N ASP A 7 13.21 -8.20 1.34
CA ASP A 7 12.69 -8.11 2.70
C ASP A 7 11.15 -8.27 2.69
N SER A 8 10.58 -8.83 3.75
CA SER A 8 9.15 -8.69 4.04
C SER A 8 8.94 -7.41 4.84
N ALA A 9 8.00 -6.57 4.43
CA ALA A 9 7.64 -5.35 5.16
C ALA A 9 6.14 -5.34 5.47
N ARG A 10 5.80 -4.92 6.69
CA ARG A 10 4.42 -4.72 7.13
C ARG A 10 3.98 -3.30 6.80
N LEU A 11 2.93 -3.18 5.99
CA LEU A 11 2.25 -1.93 5.68
C LEU A 11 1.06 -1.78 6.61
N ILE A 12 1.01 -0.65 7.32
CA ILE A 12 -0.04 -0.32 8.28
C ILE A 12 -0.71 0.97 7.83
N SER A 13 -2.03 0.93 7.73
CA SER A 13 -2.88 2.09 7.45
C SER A 13 -3.85 2.30 8.61
N ARG A 14 -4.68 3.34 8.52
CA ARG A 14 -5.81 3.51 9.46
C ARG A 14 -6.91 2.44 9.31
N TYR A 15 -6.95 1.71 8.19
CA TYR A 15 -8.02 0.77 7.85
C TYR A 15 -7.64 -0.69 8.13
N GLY A 16 -6.35 -0.94 8.37
CA GLY A 16 -5.82 -2.28 8.60
C GLY A 16 -4.35 -2.37 8.20
N GLU A 17 -3.86 -3.60 8.09
CA GLU A 17 -2.47 -3.91 7.83
C GLU A 17 -2.29 -5.13 6.92
N THR A 18 -1.14 -5.21 6.28
CA THR A 18 -0.74 -6.36 5.45
C THR A 18 0.79 -6.46 5.37
N SER A 19 1.32 -7.62 4.95
CA SER A 19 2.76 -7.80 4.74
C SER A 19 3.04 -8.12 3.27
N LEU A 20 4.06 -7.47 2.72
CA LEU A 20 4.44 -7.54 1.31
C LEU A 20 5.95 -7.71 1.15
N PRO A 21 6.40 -8.45 0.11
CA PRO A 21 7.80 -8.40 -0.28
C PRO A 21 8.17 -7.01 -0.80
N VAL A 22 9.36 -6.54 -0.43
CA VAL A 22 9.89 -5.25 -0.84
C VAL A 22 10.63 -5.37 -2.17
N SER A 23 10.38 -4.41 -3.06
CA SER A 23 11.21 -4.14 -4.23
C SER A 23 11.61 -2.66 -4.19
N ILE A 24 12.91 -2.37 -4.17
CA ILE A 24 13.41 -1.00 -4.22
C ILE A 24 13.57 -0.58 -5.69
N ASP A 25 12.91 0.50 -6.07
CA ASP A 25 12.95 1.07 -7.41
C ASP A 25 13.29 2.58 -7.31
N SER A 26 14.33 3.02 -8.03
CA SER A 26 14.77 4.42 -8.06
C SER A 26 13.83 5.34 -8.84
N ALA A 27 12.89 4.80 -9.61
CA ALA A 27 11.87 5.58 -10.33
C ALA A 27 10.77 6.11 -9.39
N LEU A 28 10.61 5.53 -8.20
CA LEU A 28 9.64 6.01 -7.20
C LEU A 28 10.16 7.24 -6.47
N LYS A 29 9.28 8.23 -6.26
CA LYS A 29 9.64 9.40 -5.46
C LYS A 29 9.78 9.01 -3.99
N LYS A 30 10.68 9.69 -3.29
CA LYS A 30 10.86 9.51 -1.85
C LYS A 30 9.54 9.79 -1.11
N GLY A 31 9.09 8.81 -0.32
CA GLY A 31 7.84 8.89 0.45
C GLY A 31 6.62 8.32 -0.25
N GLU A 32 6.72 7.94 -1.53
CA GLU A 32 5.68 7.22 -2.25
C GLU A 32 5.89 5.71 -2.16
N VAL A 33 4.79 4.96 -2.19
CA VAL A 33 4.78 3.51 -2.29
C VAL A 33 3.91 3.09 -3.45
N PHE A 34 4.30 2.01 -4.10
CA PHE A 34 3.51 1.39 -5.16
C PHE A 34 3.31 -0.09 -4.84
N SER A 35 2.10 -0.58 -5.09
CA SER A 35 1.77 -1.99 -4.94
C SER A 35 0.66 -2.38 -5.91
N THR A 36 0.65 -3.66 -6.28
CA THR A 36 -0.36 -4.25 -7.14
C THR A 36 -1.46 -4.90 -6.29
N PHE A 37 -2.70 -4.87 -6.78
CA PHE A 37 -3.86 -5.48 -6.10
C PHE A 37 -4.37 -6.74 -6.83
N SER A 38 -3.68 -7.18 -7.88
CA SER A 38 -4.06 -8.33 -8.71
C SER A 38 -3.88 -9.67 -8.00
N ASN A 39 -3.12 -9.71 -6.91
CA ASN A 39 -2.88 -10.93 -6.15
C ASN A 39 -3.98 -11.12 -5.08
N ASN A 40 -4.90 -12.05 -5.33
CA ASN A 40 -6.02 -12.36 -4.40
C ASN A 40 -5.58 -12.89 -3.02
N LYS A 41 -4.31 -13.28 -2.84
CA LYS A 41 -3.77 -13.67 -1.51
C LYS A 41 -3.40 -12.46 -0.67
N ILE A 42 -3.16 -11.32 -1.30
CA ILE A 42 -2.81 -10.07 -0.65
C ILE A 42 -4.06 -9.20 -0.64
N PHE A 43 -4.71 -9.12 0.51
CA PHE A 43 -5.92 -8.33 0.68
C PHE A 43 -5.63 -6.83 0.78
N MET A 44 -5.09 -6.23 -0.29
CA MET A 44 -4.81 -4.77 -0.38
C MET A 44 -6.05 -3.92 -0.05
N LYS A 45 -7.25 -4.42 -0.36
CA LYS A 45 -8.52 -3.77 0.00
C LYS A 45 -8.70 -3.55 1.51
N LYS A 46 -7.98 -4.28 2.37
CA LYS A 46 -8.04 -4.11 3.84
C LYS A 46 -7.21 -2.94 4.35
N ILE A 47 -6.33 -2.38 3.52
CA ILE A 47 -5.50 -1.23 3.90
C ILE A 47 -5.92 0.05 3.17
N THR A 48 -6.76 -0.05 2.13
CA THR A 48 -7.28 1.10 1.38
C THR A 48 -8.52 1.71 2.03
N SER A 49 -8.70 3.01 1.79
CA SER A 49 -9.87 3.76 2.23
C SER A 49 -11.20 3.20 1.72
N PRO A 50 -12.27 3.21 2.54
CA PRO A 50 -13.63 2.94 2.07
C PRO A 50 -14.27 4.16 1.40
N PHE A 51 -13.62 5.33 1.43
CA PHE A 51 -14.16 6.56 0.86
C PHE A 51 -14.29 6.47 -0.66
N ARG A 52 -15.32 7.17 -1.13
CA ARG A 52 -15.71 7.26 -2.54
C ARG A 52 -15.98 8.72 -2.90
N ASP A 53 -15.74 9.05 -4.15
CA ASP A 53 -16.16 10.32 -4.74
C ASP A 53 -17.67 10.54 -4.57
N SER A 54 -18.09 11.76 -4.23
CA SER A 54 -19.49 12.04 -3.90
C SER A 54 -20.43 12.10 -5.10
N TYR A 55 -19.89 12.16 -6.32
CA TYR A 55 -20.70 12.28 -7.54
C TYR A 55 -20.81 10.95 -8.30
N THR A 56 -19.67 10.31 -8.56
CA THR A 56 -19.57 9.06 -9.33
C THR A 56 -19.41 7.81 -8.47
N GLU A 57 -19.25 7.97 -7.16
CA GLU A 57 -18.96 6.89 -6.22
C GLU A 57 -17.65 6.13 -6.51
N THR A 58 -16.73 6.73 -7.26
CA THR A 58 -15.44 6.13 -7.57
C THR A 58 -14.59 5.94 -6.29
N PRO A 59 -14.06 4.73 -6.00
CA PRO A 59 -13.25 4.49 -4.81
C PRO A 59 -11.88 5.19 -4.80
N GLU A 60 -11.42 5.57 -3.61
CA GLU A 60 -10.10 6.16 -3.39
C GLU A 60 -9.00 5.06 -3.30
N PHE A 61 -8.62 4.46 -4.43
CA PHE A 61 -7.58 3.42 -4.45
C PHE A 61 -6.15 3.94 -4.57
N LYS A 62 -5.97 5.18 -5.06
CA LYS A 62 -4.64 5.69 -5.44
C LYS A 62 -3.92 6.41 -4.30
N VAL A 63 -4.62 6.80 -3.25
CA VAL A 63 -4.07 7.53 -2.11
C VAL A 63 -4.50 6.84 -0.83
N THR A 64 -3.52 6.44 -0.02
CA THR A 64 -3.74 5.95 1.34
C THR A 64 -2.46 6.21 2.12
N ALA A 65 -2.57 6.94 3.23
CA ALA A 65 -1.45 7.13 4.13
C ALA A 65 -1.10 5.80 4.81
N VAL A 66 0.17 5.41 4.71
CA VAL A 66 0.68 4.15 5.29
C VAL A 66 1.97 4.38 6.07
N ARG A 67 2.19 3.52 7.05
CA ARG A 67 3.45 3.35 7.80
C ARG A 67 4.05 2.00 7.43
N ILE A 68 5.37 1.96 7.28
CA ILE A 68 6.10 0.73 6.94
C ILE A 68 6.93 0.28 8.14
N GLU A 69 6.80 -0.99 8.51
CA GLU A 69 7.62 -1.69 9.50
C GLU A 69 8.35 -2.88 8.86
N LYS A 70 9.51 -3.26 9.43
CA LYS A 70 10.28 -4.45 9.03
C LYS A 70 9.86 -5.63 9.88
#